data_AF-A0A376BW44-F1
#
_entry.id   AF-A0A376BW44-F1
#
_cell.length_a   1.000
_cell.length_b   1.000
_cell.length_c   1.000
_cell.angle_alpha   90.00
_cell.angle_beta   90.00
_cell.angle_gamma   90.00
#
_symmetry.space_group_name_H-M   'P 1'
#
loop_
_entity.id
_entity.type
_entity.pdbx_description
1 polymer ?
#
loop_
_entity_poly.entity_id
_entity_poly.type
_entity_poly.pdbx_seq_one_letter_code
_entity_poly.pdbx_strand_id
1 'polypeptide(L)'
;MTVDKQNLKESRQERIVRILSYIVLVFAIPFTFVFIGIPIISSIQAAKLAKDPKNIRNNGCLRYATVTDKHGASMFYLNQQGPHTLRELSIKSNLSSQIGKLIDESNLSYNEFVKIHTKKCIQVRFIHYKLLGTSGDYIYDLQ
;
A
#
# COMPACT_ATOMS: atom_id res chain seq x y z
N MET A 1 46.72 -9.48 35.46
CA MET A 1 45.81 -10.51 34.90
C MET A 1 44.42 -9.92 34.65
N THR A 2 44.31 -9.00 33.69
CA THR A 2 43.04 -8.29 33.38
C THR A 2 42.80 -8.23 31.87
N VAL A 3 43.87 -8.21 31.08
CA VAL A 3 43.83 -8.15 29.61
C VAL A 3 43.20 -9.41 28.97
N ASP A 4 43.52 -10.62 29.45
CA ASP A 4 42.96 -11.87 28.86
C ASP A 4 41.45 -12.03 29.07
N LYS A 5 40.91 -11.54 30.19
CA LYS A 5 39.46 -11.59 30.47
C LYS A 5 38.67 -10.57 29.64
N GLN A 6 39.29 -9.46 29.24
CA GLN A 6 38.68 -8.47 28.34
C GLN A 6 38.66 -8.99 26.90
N ASN A 7 39.76 -9.53 26.40
CA ASN A 7 39.85 -10.10 25.05
C ASN A 7 38.90 -11.30 24.83
N LEU A 8 38.69 -12.13 25.86
CA LEU A 8 37.70 -13.22 25.82
C LEU A 8 36.24 -12.72 25.81
N LYS A 9 35.96 -11.57 26.44
CA LYS A 9 34.62 -10.96 26.44
C LYS A 9 34.31 -10.31 25.10
N GLU A 10 35.26 -9.61 24.50
CA GLU A 10 35.12 -9.02 23.16
C GLU A 10 34.87 -10.11 22.11
N SER A 11 35.63 -11.22 22.11
CA SER A 11 35.41 -12.30 21.13
C SER A 11 34.06 -13.02 21.31
N ARG A 12 33.52 -13.09 22.54
CA ARG A 12 32.15 -13.60 22.80
C ARG A 12 31.08 -12.63 22.33
N GLN A 13 31.25 -11.34 22.56
CA GLN A 13 30.33 -10.31 22.06
C GLN A 13 30.30 -10.28 20.53
N GLU A 14 31.46 -10.34 19.87
CA GLU A 14 31.53 -10.40 18.40
C GLU A 14 30.81 -11.62 17.82
N ARG A 15 30.93 -12.79 18.47
CA ARG A 15 30.18 -14.00 18.05
C ARG A 15 28.67 -13.83 18.20
N ILE A 16 28.20 -13.25 19.30
CA ILE A 16 26.76 -13.01 19.53
C ILE A 16 26.22 -12.01 18.51
N VAL A 17 26.93 -10.90 18.28
CA VAL A 17 26.55 -9.90 17.28
C VAL A 17 26.48 -10.53 15.88
N ARG A 18 27.45 -11.37 15.51
CA ARG A 18 27.45 -12.05 14.21
C ARG A 18 26.26 -13.00 14.05
N ILE A 19 25.89 -13.75 15.08
CA ILE A 19 24.70 -14.63 15.08
C ILE A 19 23.41 -13.81 14.95
N LEU A 20 23.28 -12.73 15.73
CA LEU A 20 22.12 -11.83 15.63
C LEU A 20 22.00 -11.21 14.25
N SER A 21 23.10 -10.80 13.62
CA SER A 21 23.11 -10.28 12.26
C SER A 21 22.61 -11.31 11.23
N TYR A 22 22.97 -12.59 11.36
CA TYR A 22 22.44 -13.64 10.47
C TYR A 22 20.93 -13.83 10.65
N ILE A 23 20.46 -13.82 11.89
CA ILE A 23 19.02 -13.93 12.19
C ILE A 23 18.26 -12.75 11.57
N VAL A 24 18.75 -11.53 11.76
CA VAL A 24 18.16 -10.33 11.16
C VAL A 24 18.18 -10.41 9.63
N LEU A 25 19.25 -10.90 9.01
CA LEU A 25 19.33 -11.06 7.56
C LEU A 25 18.30 -12.07 7.03
N VAL A 26 18.14 -13.20 7.72
CA VAL A 26 17.16 -14.25 7.36
C VAL A 26 15.72 -13.72 7.44
N PHE A 27 15.40 -12.84 8.37
CA PHE A 27 14.08 -12.19 8.43
C PHE A 27 13.95 -11.00 7.49
N ALA A 28 15.03 -10.27 7.22
CA ALA A 28 15.03 -9.11 6.34
C ALA A 28 14.75 -9.50 4.90
N ILE A 29 15.24 -10.64 4.40
CA ILE A 29 14.99 -11.08 3.01
C ILE A 29 13.49 -11.30 2.72
N PRO A 30 12.74 -12.15 3.46
CA PRO A 30 11.31 -12.33 3.23
C PRO A 30 10.53 -11.05 3.53
N PHE A 31 10.94 -10.25 4.52
CA PHE A 31 10.32 -8.96 4.78
C PHE A 31 10.47 -8.02 3.58
N THR A 32 11.68 -7.87 3.04
CA THR A 32 11.95 -7.05 1.85
C THR A 32 11.17 -7.56 0.65
N PHE A 33 11.07 -8.87 0.48
CA PHE A 33 10.28 -9.46 -0.61
C PHE A 33 8.78 -9.16 -0.47
N VAL A 34 8.22 -9.24 0.73
CA VAL A 34 6.79 -8.96 0.98
C VAL A 34 6.48 -7.46 0.85
N PHE A 35 7.30 -6.60 1.43
CA PHE A 35 7.04 -5.15 1.49
C PHE A 35 7.51 -4.37 0.25
N ILE A 36 8.48 -4.88 -0.51
CA ILE A 36 9.04 -4.21 -1.68
C ILE A 36 8.83 -5.06 -2.94
N GLY A 37 9.15 -6.35 -2.89
CA GLY A 37 9.06 -7.26 -4.03
C GLY A 37 7.64 -7.42 -4.59
N ILE A 38 6.68 -7.80 -3.73
CA ILE A 38 5.27 -8.01 -4.13
C ILE A 38 4.67 -6.74 -4.76
N PRO A 39 4.77 -5.53 -4.14
CA PRO A 39 4.25 -4.31 -4.75
C PRO A 39 4.86 -3.99 -6.12
N ILE A 40 6.17 -4.20 -6.31
CA ILE A 40 6.83 -3.96 -7.60
C ILE A 40 6.32 -4.93 -8.66
N ILE A 41 6.24 -6.23 -8.35
CA ILE A 41 5.76 -7.24 -9.31
C ILE A 41 4.30 -6.98 -9.69
N SER A 42 3.46 -6.68 -8.70
CA SER A 42 2.05 -6.29 -8.91
C SER A 42 1.93 -5.05 -9.79
N SER A 43 2.78 -4.04 -9.58
CA SER A 43 2.80 -2.82 -10.40
C SER A 43 3.20 -3.11 -11.84
N ILE A 44 4.20 -3.97 -12.07
CA ILE A 44 4.63 -4.38 -13.42
C ILE A 44 3.51 -5.16 -14.12
N GLN A 45 2.84 -6.07 -13.41
CA GLN A 45 1.75 -6.85 -14.00
C GLN A 45 0.54 -5.98 -14.33
N ALA A 46 0.16 -5.06 -13.44
CA ALA A 46 -0.87 -4.07 -13.70
C ALA A 46 -0.52 -3.20 -14.92
N ALA A 47 0.73 -2.73 -15.03
CA ALA A 47 1.19 -1.96 -16.17
C ALA A 47 1.16 -2.76 -17.49
N LYS A 48 1.45 -4.07 -17.46
CA LYS A 48 1.30 -4.95 -18.63
C LYS A 48 -0.17 -5.13 -19.02
N LEU A 49 -1.05 -5.39 -18.05
CA LEU A 49 -2.49 -5.52 -18.28
C LEU A 49 -3.11 -4.23 -18.83
N ALA A 50 -2.61 -3.07 -18.39
CA ALA A 50 -3.06 -1.76 -18.84
C ALA A 50 -2.76 -1.46 -20.32
N LYS A 51 -1.87 -2.21 -20.96
CA LYS A 51 -1.59 -2.06 -22.40
C LYS A 51 -2.75 -2.53 -23.28
N ASP A 52 -3.60 -3.41 -22.78
CA ASP A 52 -4.80 -3.87 -23.49
C ASP A 52 -6.04 -3.17 -22.91
N PRO A 53 -6.73 -2.33 -23.70
CA PRO A 53 -7.94 -1.63 -23.28
C PRO A 53 -9.05 -2.56 -22.77
N LYS A 54 -9.08 -3.83 -23.21
CA LYS A 54 -10.09 -4.82 -22.79
C LYS A 54 -9.97 -5.17 -21.30
N ASN A 55 -8.79 -5.01 -20.71
CA ASN A 55 -8.58 -5.26 -19.28
C ASN A 55 -8.98 -4.08 -18.40
N ILE A 56 -9.28 -2.92 -18.99
CA ILE A 56 -9.69 -1.72 -18.26
C ILE A 56 -11.20 -1.79 -18.01
N ARG A 57 -11.57 -1.85 -16.74
CA ARG A 57 -12.95 -1.83 -16.28
C ARG A 57 -13.39 -0.39 -16.05
N ASN A 58 -14.53 -0.01 -16.60
CA ASN A 58 -15.08 1.35 -16.57
C ASN A 58 -16.24 1.51 -15.57
N ASN A 59 -16.40 0.56 -14.66
CA ASN A 59 -17.48 0.51 -13.67
C ASN A 59 -16.93 0.51 -12.24
N GLY A 60 -15.77 1.13 -12.02
CA GLY A 60 -15.16 1.25 -10.70
C GLY A 60 -15.88 2.31 -9.88
N CYS A 61 -16.30 1.95 -8.69
CA CYS A 61 -16.90 2.86 -7.74
C CYS A 61 -15.97 3.03 -6.53
N LEU A 62 -15.26 4.16 -6.47
CA LEU A 62 -14.40 4.52 -5.35
C LEU A 62 -15.22 5.31 -4.32
N ARG A 63 -15.28 4.80 -3.07
CA ARG A 63 -16.08 5.36 -1.97
C ARG A 63 -15.18 5.64 -0.78
N TYR A 64 -15.50 6.60 0.08
CA TYR A 64 -14.68 6.82 1.29
C TYR A 64 -14.87 5.71 2.31
N ALA A 65 -13.77 5.22 2.87
CA ALA A 65 -13.77 4.28 3.99
C ALA A 65 -14.28 4.97 5.26
N THR A 66 -15.14 4.30 6.02
CA THR A 66 -15.68 4.89 7.25
C THR A 66 -14.69 4.77 8.40
N VAL A 67 -14.76 5.70 9.35
CA VAL A 67 -13.93 5.67 10.58
C VAL A 67 -14.19 4.39 11.40
N THR A 68 -15.36 3.76 11.21
CA THR A 68 -15.75 2.50 11.85
C THR A 68 -15.24 1.25 11.14
N ASP A 69 -14.63 1.37 9.96
CA ASP A 69 -14.12 0.21 9.25
C ASP A 69 -12.88 -0.36 9.94
N LYS A 70 -12.89 -1.68 10.15
CA LYS A 70 -11.87 -2.45 10.89
C LYS A 70 -10.46 -2.38 10.30
N HIS A 71 -10.29 -1.71 9.16
CA HIS A 71 -9.11 -1.82 8.34
C HIS A 71 -8.09 -0.68 8.46
N GLY A 72 -8.39 0.39 9.22
CA GLY A 72 -7.40 1.39 9.67
C GLY A 72 -6.67 2.19 8.57
N ALA A 73 -6.53 3.50 8.76
CA ALA A 73 -5.73 4.46 7.94
C ALA A 73 -6.04 4.59 6.43
N SER A 74 -6.73 3.65 5.81
CA SER A 74 -7.12 3.70 4.40
C SER A 74 -8.36 4.58 4.22
N MET A 75 -8.36 5.35 3.14
CA MET A 75 -9.35 6.40 2.94
C MET A 75 -10.45 6.01 1.96
N PHE A 76 -10.28 4.93 1.17
CA PHE A 76 -11.21 4.59 0.10
C PHE A 76 -11.48 3.09 -0.03
N TYR A 77 -12.65 2.72 -0.55
CA TYR A 77 -13.02 1.39 -1.02
C TYR A 77 -13.31 1.41 -2.51
N LEU A 78 -12.75 0.48 -3.26
CA LEU A 78 -13.16 0.25 -4.65
C LEU A 78 -14.17 -0.89 -4.69
N ASN A 79 -15.37 -0.65 -5.22
CA ASN A 79 -16.41 -1.66 -5.43
C ASN A 79 -16.70 -2.54 -4.18
N GLN A 80 -16.46 -2.01 -2.97
CA GLN A 80 -16.56 -2.74 -1.70
C GLN A 80 -15.57 -3.91 -1.55
N GLN A 81 -14.55 -4.03 -2.41
CA GLN A 81 -13.63 -5.18 -2.45
C GLN A 81 -12.39 -5.02 -1.56
N GLY A 82 -12.07 -3.80 -1.12
CA GLY A 82 -10.99 -3.60 -0.17
C GLY A 82 -10.60 -2.13 0.00
N PRO A 83 -9.93 -1.82 1.11
CA PRO A 83 -9.47 -0.47 1.39
C PRO A 83 -8.23 -0.11 0.56
N HIS A 84 -8.18 1.13 0.07
CA HIS A 84 -7.05 1.71 -0.67
C HIS A 84 -6.61 3.03 -0.01
N THR A 85 -5.30 3.22 0.07
CA THR A 85 -4.68 4.48 0.52
C THR A 85 -4.51 5.44 -0.66
N LEU A 86 -4.43 6.76 -0.39
CA LEU A 86 -4.11 7.74 -1.46
C LEU A 86 -2.80 7.42 -2.19
N ARG A 87 -1.83 6.81 -1.50
CA ARG A 87 -0.55 6.41 -2.07
C ARG A 87 -0.69 5.26 -3.08
N GLU A 88 -1.60 4.33 -2.85
CA GLU A 88 -1.91 3.26 -3.80
C GLU A 88 -2.76 3.76 -4.98
N LEU A 89 -3.54 4.82 -4.73
CA LEU A 89 -4.31 5.51 -5.78
C LEU A 89 -3.43 6.39 -6.68
N SER A 90 -2.22 6.75 -6.25
CA SER A 90 -1.37 7.76 -6.92
C SER A 90 -0.50 7.23 -8.06
N ILE A 91 -0.71 5.99 -8.53
CA ILE A 91 0.21 5.39 -9.51
C ILE A 91 0.00 6.00 -10.93
N LYS A 92 -0.93 6.96 -11.09
CA LYS A 92 -0.82 8.08 -12.04
C LYS A 92 -1.14 9.39 -11.32
N SER A 93 -0.28 10.39 -11.51
CA SER A 93 -0.03 11.57 -10.65
C SER A 93 -1.20 12.54 -10.38
N ASN A 94 -2.39 12.36 -10.95
CA ASN A 94 -3.48 13.35 -10.84
C ASN A 94 -4.62 12.94 -9.90
N LEU A 95 -4.75 11.65 -9.56
CA LEU A 95 -5.90 11.17 -8.78
C LEU A 95 -5.89 11.70 -7.33
N SER A 96 -4.73 11.59 -6.68
CA SER A 96 -4.56 12.04 -5.29
C SER A 96 -4.70 13.56 -5.16
N SER A 97 -4.26 14.30 -6.18
CA SER A 97 -4.39 15.76 -6.25
C SER A 97 -5.84 16.19 -6.43
N GLN A 98 -6.60 15.54 -7.33
CA GLN A 98 -8.02 15.83 -7.54
C GLN A 98 -8.86 15.52 -6.30
N ILE A 99 -8.59 14.39 -5.63
CA ILE A 99 -9.30 14.03 -4.40
C ILE A 99 -8.89 14.92 -3.22
N GLY A 100 -7.60 15.27 -3.10
CA GLY A 100 -7.12 16.22 -2.10
C GLY A 100 -7.79 17.59 -2.27
N LYS A 101 -7.83 18.09 -3.50
CA LYS A 101 -8.51 19.34 -3.85
C LYS A 101 -10.01 19.31 -3.50
N LEU A 102 -10.70 18.20 -3.74
CA LEU A 102 -12.11 18.02 -3.36
C LEU A 102 -12.34 18.12 -1.83
N ILE A 103 -11.39 17.62 -1.04
CA ILE A 103 -11.44 17.72 0.43
C ILE A 103 -11.19 19.18 0.83
N ASP A 104 -10.14 19.80 0.27
CA ASP A 104 -9.73 21.16 0.60
C ASP A 104 -10.81 22.19 0.22
N GLU A 105 -11.44 22.05 -0.95
CA GLU A 105 -12.52 22.93 -1.43
C GLU A 105 -13.83 22.77 -0.65
N SER A 106 -13.97 21.72 0.15
CA SER A 106 -15.20 21.48 0.90
C SER A 106 -15.34 22.36 2.14
N ASN A 107 -14.27 22.99 2.63
CA ASN A 107 -14.21 23.70 3.93
C ASN A 107 -14.71 22.85 5.13
N LEU A 108 -14.75 21.53 5.00
CA LEU A 108 -15.16 20.61 6.05
C LEU A 108 -13.92 20.01 6.72
N SER A 109 -14.05 19.61 7.99
CA SER A 109 -13.06 18.71 8.57
C SER A 109 -13.07 17.38 7.82
N TYR A 110 -11.93 16.69 7.77
CA TYR A 110 -11.81 15.40 7.09
C TYR A 110 -12.91 14.40 7.51
N ASN A 111 -13.24 14.35 8.80
CA ASN A 111 -14.27 13.44 9.33
C ASN A 111 -15.68 13.81 8.86
N GLU A 112 -16.01 15.10 8.79
CA GLU A 112 -17.31 15.57 8.28
C GLU A 112 -17.44 15.33 6.78
N PHE A 113 -16.36 15.63 6.05
CA PHE A 113 -16.29 15.38 4.63
C PHE A 113 -16.53 13.90 4.31
N VAL A 114 -15.80 12.99 4.97
CA VAL A 114 -15.98 11.54 4.85
C VAL A 114 -17.42 11.15 5.19
N LYS A 115 -17.97 11.59 6.32
CA LYS A 115 -19.35 11.22 6.73
C LYS A 115 -20.41 11.59 5.69
N ILE A 116 -20.26 12.75 5.03
CA ILE A 116 -21.16 13.21 3.97
C ILE A 116 -20.91 12.47 2.66
N HIS A 117 -19.65 12.14 2.35
CA HIS A 117 -19.22 11.63 1.05
C HIS A 117 -19.00 10.11 1.00
N THR A 118 -19.06 9.38 2.12
CA THR A 118 -18.95 7.91 2.20
C THR A 118 -19.89 7.21 1.24
N LYS A 119 -21.09 7.76 1.04
CA LYS A 119 -22.07 7.15 0.15
C LYS A 119 -21.87 7.49 -1.33
N LYS A 120 -21.14 8.58 -1.63
CA LYS A 120 -20.90 9.02 -3.00
C LYS A 120 -19.94 8.07 -3.70
N CYS A 121 -20.27 7.79 -4.95
CA CYS A 121 -19.48 6.95 -5.82
C CYS A 121 -18.66 7.86 -6.73
N ILE A 122 -17.34 7.85 -6.56
CA ILE A 122 -16.43 8.47 -7.53
C ILE A 122 -16.19 7.41 -8.60
N GLN A 123 -16.63 7.69 -9.83
CA GLN A 123 -16.46 6.77 -10.94
C GLN A 123 -14.98 6.71 -11.32
N VAL A 124 -14.43 5.50 -11.39
CA VAL A 124 -13.04 5.26 -11.71
C VAL A 124 -12.89 4.14 -12.72
N ARG A 125 -11.85 4.27 -13.56
CA ARG A 125 -11.38 3.19 -14.41
C ARG A 125 -10.33 2.41 -13.64
N PHE A 126 -10.43 1.09 -13.62
CA PHE A 126 -9.50 0.24 -12.87
C PHE A 126 -9.16 -1.05 -13.60
N ILE A 127 -8.09 -1.70 -13.17
CA ILE A 127 -7.65 -3.00 -13.65
C ILE A 127 -7.56 -3.92 -12.45
N HIS A 128 -8.23 -5.06 -12.55
CA HIS A 128 -8.08 -6.13 -11.58
C HIS A 128 -6.89 -7.00 -11.98
N TYR A 129 -5.93 -7.20 -11.07
CA TYR A 129 -4.82 -8.11 -11.28
C TYR A 129 -4.86 -9.25 -10.27
N LYS A 130 -4.35 -10.41 -10.69
CA LYS A 130 -4.20 -11.60 -9.84
C LYS A 130 -2.81 -12.17 -10.05
N LEU A 131 -2.05 -12.27 -8.97
CA LEU A 131 -0.71 -12.82 -8.93
C LEU A 131 -0.60 -13.80 -7.76
N LEU A 132 -0.31 -15.08 -8.05
CA LEU A 132 -0.02 -16.16 -7.09
C LEU A 132 -0.31 -15.84 -5.60
N GLY A 133 -1.55 -16.11 -5.17
CA GLY A 133 -1.99 -15.93 -3.78
C GLY A 133 -2.44 -14.51 -3.40
N THR A 134 -2.27 -13.54 -4.29
CA THR A 134 -2.70 -12.15 -4.09
C THR A 134 -3.52 -11.66 -5.29
N SER A 135 -4.54 -10.87 -5.02
CA SER A 135 -5.28 -10.12 -6.03
C SER A 135 -5.39 -8.68 -5.56
N GLY A 136 -5.41 -7.76 -6.51
CA GLY A 136 -5.58 -6.35 -6.19
C GLY A 136 -6.18 -5.60 -7.35
N ASP A 137 -6.65 -4.40 -7.04
CA ASP A 137 -7.17 -3.49 -8.03
C ASP A 137 -6.23 -2.30 -8.15
N TYR A 138 -5.93 -1.95 -9.40
CA TYR A 138 -5.11 -0.82 -9.76
C TYR A 138 -5.99 0.25 -10.41
N ILE A 139 -6.09 1.42 -9.79
CA ILE A 139 -6.93 2.52 -10.28
C ILE A 139 -6.14 3.34 -11.29
N TYR A 140 -6.75 3.55 -12.45
CA TYR A 140 -6.10 4.10 -13.64
C TYR A 140 -6.45 5.58 -13.86
N ASP A 141 -7.73 5.95 -13.71
CA ASP A 141 -8.22 7.31 -13.95
C ASP A 141 -9.58 7.56 -13.25
N LEU A 142 -9.91 8.83 -13.02
CA LEU A 142 -11.27 9.26 -12.68
C LEU A 142 -12.09 9.44 -13.97
N GLN A 143 -13.40 9.20 -13.91
CA GLN A 143 -14.34 9.48 -15.01
C GLN A 143 -15.16 10.73 -14.74
#